data_AF-A0A9P7G9Q7-F1
#
_entry.id   AF-A0A9P7G9Q7-F1
#
_cell.length_a   1.000
_cell.length_b   1.000
_cell.length_c   1.000
_cell.angle_alpha   90.00
_cell.angle_beta   90.00
_cell.angle_gamma   90.00
#
_symmetry.space_group_name_H-M   'P 1'
#
loop_
_entity.id
_entity.type
_entity.pdbx_description
1 polymer ?
#
loop_
_entity_poly.entity_id
_entity_poly.type
_entity_poly.pdbx_seq_one_letter_code
_entity_poly.pdbx_strand_id
1 'polypeptide(L)'
;MAAGKKNKQKKVLSPPQDLPTPPIDDDLMDDLFAQLDSRDQTVQVESAIVINEVQDHQEENSRSRQDAKSRFKARQARKAAALEQTFSAPDPEADARLRREAEDEQRDIEEVCEEQLLQIQEVNPDGHCLYSAVADQLSLLGVIPTAQANYATVRLAASQYMFTHPDDFVPFLGPSPDSGVMTPEGFERYCANVRDTAEWGGEPEIQALSRIYNVPIHVVQGGRPRVVVHNPGGPNVENDDKRIVRISYHRRMYGLGEASPLPSFFVIS
;
A
#
# COMPACT_ATOMS: atom_id res chain seq x y z
N MET A 1 95.89 31.08 10.07
CA MET A 1 96.02 31.69 11.42
C MET A 1 94.65 32.18 11.86
N ALA A 2 94.17 31.65 13.00
CA ALA A 2 93.17 32.17 13.96
C ALA A 2 91.96 32.98 13.44
N ALA A 3 90.72 32.47 13.52
CA ALA A 3 89.85 32.31 14.70
C ALA A 3 89.00 33.56 15.04
N GLY A 4 87.69 33.37 15.19
CA GLY A 4 86.76 34.32 15.84
C GLY A 4 85.29 33.88 15.74
N LYS A 5 84.65 33.65 16.88
CA LYS A 5 83.38 32.90 17.09
C LYS A 5 82.19 33.82 17.41
N LYS A 6 80.98 33.37 16.99
CA LYS A 6 79.61 33.50 17.62
C LYS A 6 79.03 34.92 17.74
N ASN A 7 77.73 35.21 17.59
CA ASN A 7 76.55 34.52 18.14
C ASN A 7 75.22 34.97 17.48
N LYS A 8 74.26 34.03 17.34
CA LYS A 8 72.77 34.08 17.30
C LYS A 8 72.03 35.39 16.88
N GLN A 9 71.06 35.27 15.95
CA GLN A 9 69.62 35.16 16.28
C GLN A 9 68.70 34.89 15.05
N LYS A 10 67.93 33.80 15.21
CA LYS A 10 66.62 33.38 14.67
C LYS A 10 66.06 34.02 13.38
N LYS A 11 65.94 33.17 12.36
CA LYS A 11 65.17 33.31 11.12
C LYS A 11 63.74 32.83 11.39
N VAL A 12 62.74 33.69 11.24
CA VAL A 12 61.31 33.34 11.25
C VAL A 12 60.86 33.35 9.79
N LEU A 13 60.67 32.16 9.22
CA LEU A 13 60.06 31.94 7.92
C LEU A 13 58.83 31.06 8.20
N SER A 14 57.65 31.67 8.17
CA SER A 14 56.38 31.01 8.48
C SER A 14 56.03 29.97 7.40
N PRO A 15 55.77 28.71 7.77
CA PRO A 15 55.11 27.74 6.91
C PRO A 15 53.59 28.01 6.84
N PRO A 16 52.90 27.62 5.75
CA PRO A 16 51.45 27.79 5.62
C PRO A 16 50.69 26.93 6.64
N GLN A 17 49.57 27.48 7.11
CA GLN A 17 48.70 26.93 8.14
C GLN A 17 48.04 25.62 7.68
N ASP A 18 48.07 24.61 8.54
CA ASP A 18 47.25 23.41 8.42
C ASP A 18 45.76 23.78 8.42
N LEU A 19 45.09 23.51 7.30
CA LEU A 19 43.63 23.49 7.24
C LEU A 19 43.17 22.20 7.94
N PRO A 20 42.20 22.27 8.87
CA PRO A 20 41.58 21.07 9.40
C PRO A 20 40.84 20.36 8.26
N THR A 21 41.19 19.08 8.03
CA THR A 21 40.38 18.18 7.23
C THR A 21 38.96 18.14 7.82
N PRO A 22 37.91 18.32 7.00
CA PRO A 22 36.55 18.24 7.52
C PRO A 22 36.30 16.82 8.05
N PRO A 23 35.53 16.67 9.14
CA PRO A 23 35.11 15.35 9.58
C PRO A 23 34.32 14.70 8.44
N ILE A 24 34.72 13.49 8.07
CA ILE A 24 33.92 12.65 7.17
C ILE A 24 32.61 12.41 7.93
N ASP A 25 31.51 12.93 7.38
CA ASP A 25 30.18 12.86 7.98
C ASP A 25 29.75 11.38 8.04
N ASP A 26 29.73 10.79 9.23
CA ASP A 26 29.32 9.40 9.44
C ASP A 26 27.88 9.17 8.94
N ASP A 27 27.06 10.23 8.88
CA ASP A 27 25.70 10.20 8.31
C ASP A 27 25.69 9.96 6.78
N LEU A 28 26.75 10.36 6.07
CA LEU A 28 26.89 10.12 4.62
C LEU A 28 27.25 8.66 4.33
N MET A 29 28.04 8.05 5.23
CA MET A 29 28.34 6.62 5.16
C MET A 29 27.10 5.78 5.48
N ASP A 30 26.28 6.22 6.45
CA ASP A 30 25.01 5.58 6.80
C ASP A 30 24.01 5.63 5.62
N ASP A 31 23.94 6.72 4.88
CA ASP A 31 23.09 6.85 3.68
C ASP A 31 23.58 5.99 2.51
N LEU A 32 24.91 5.83 2.39
CA LEU A 32 25.54 4.97 1.39
C LEU A 32 25.31 3.47 1.69
N PHE A 33 25.37 3.06 2.96
CA PHE A 33 25.05 1.68 3.36
C PHE A 33 23.56 1.36 3.18
N ALA A 34 22.68 2.32 3.48
CA ALA A 34 21.25 2.18 3.23
C ALA A 34 20.93 2.06 1.71
N GLN A 35 21.68 2.76 0.85
CA GLN A 35 21.57 2.62 -0.60
C GLN A 35 22.14 1.29 -1.11
N LEU A 36 23.21 0.74 -0.51
CA LEU A 36 23.79 -0.54 -0.91
C LEU A 36 22.87 -1.73 -0.63
N ASP A 37 22.14 -1.74 0.49
CA ASP A 37 21.20 -2.82 0.81
C ASP A 37 19.93 -2.80 -0.07
N SER A 38 19.71 -1.71 -0.83
CA SER A 38 18.53 -1.52 -1.68
C SER A 38 18.71 -1.93 -3.15
N ARG A 39 19.93 -2.24 -3.60
CA ARG A 39 20.24 -2.50 -5.03
C ARG A 39 20.94 -3.84 -5.28
N ASP A 40 20.20 -4.72 -5.97
CA ASP A 40 20.59 -5.87 -6.82
C ASP A 40 21.85 -6.71 -6.50
N GLN A 41 21.66 -8.04 -6.45
CA GLN A 41 22.67 -9.07 -6.11
C GLN A 41 23.91 -9.11 -7.01
N THR A 42 23.92 -8.43 -8.15
CA THR A 42 25.04 -8.44 -9.11
C THR A 42 26.20 -7.53 -8.70
N VAL A 43 25.99 -6.56 -7.80
CA VAL A 43 27.03 -5.62 -7.33
C VAL A 43 27.88 -6.21 -6.18
N GLN A 44 27.43 -7.31 -5.56
CA GLN A 44 28.12 -7.95 -4.43
C GLN A 44 29.43 -8.65 -4.84
N VAL A 45 29.57 -9.08 -6.10
CA VAL A 45 30.75 -9.82 -6.55
C VAL A 45 31.89 -8.87 -6.96
N GLU A 46 31.57 -7.72 -7.57
CA GLU A 46 32.59 -6.71 -7.94
C GLU A 46 33.10 -5.92 -6.72
N SER A 47 32.26 -5.73 -5.70
CA SER A 47 32.64 -5.03 -4.45
C SER A 47 33.50 -5.88 -3.51
N ALA A 48 33.37 -7.22 -3.53
CA ALA A 48 34.26 -8.11 -2.78
C ALA A 48 35.73 -8.03 -3.24
N ILE A 49 35.98 -7.65 -4.50
CA ILE A 49 37.32 -7.49 -5.06
C ILE A 49 37.94 -6.17 -4.58
N VAL A 50 37.17 -5.09 -4.55
CA VAL A 50 37.63 -3.75 -4.10
C VAL A 50 37.88 -3.71 -2.59
N ILE A 51 37.10 -4.45 -1.79
CA ILE A 51 37.32 -4.55 -0.34
C ILE A 51 38.66 -5.24 -0.02
N ASN A 52 39.09 -6.19 -0.86
CA ASN A 52 40.35 -6.91 -0.67
C ASN A 52 41.57 -6.05 -1.08
N GLU A 53 41.41 -5.08 -1.99
CA GLU A 53 42.48 -4.16 -2.43
C GLU A 53 42.71 -2.98 -1.48
N VAL A 54 41.74 -2.62 -0.63
CA VAL A 54 41.89 -1.53 0.37
C VAL A 54 42.46 -2.06 1.71
N GLN A 55 42.78 -3.35 1.79
CA GLN A 55 43.24 -4.01 3.02
C GLN A 55 44.74 -3.87 3.32
N ASP A 56 45.44 -2.95 2.65
CA ASP A 56 46.88 -2.77 2.80
C ASP A 56 47.30 -1.31 3.06
N HIS A 57 46.68 -0.64 4.03
CA HIS A 57 47.29 0.50 4.74
C HIS A 57 46.82 0.62 6.19
N GLN A 58 47.69 0.09 7.06
CA GLN A 58 47.95 0.27 8.49
C GLN A 58 47.03 1.16 9.37
N GLU A 59 46.49 0.50 10.40
CA GLU A 59 46.69 0.79 11.83
C GLU A 59 46.59 2.25 12.34
N GLU A 60 45.38 2.71 12.70
CA GLU A 60 45.12 3.58 13.88
C GLU A 60 43.62 3.93 14.01
N ASN A 61 42.75 3.00 14.46
CA ASN A 61 41.54 3.37 15.25
C ASN A 61 40.80 2.13 15.79
N SER A 62 41.29 1.56 16.89
CA SER A 62 40.67 0.39 17.54
C SER A 62 39.60 0.76 18.57
N ARG A 63 39.38 2.05 18.88
CA ARG A 63 38.38 2.50 19.86
C ARG A 63 37.09 3.05 19.24
N SER A 64 37.13 3.74 18.11
CA SER A 64 35.93 4.30 17.45
C SER A 64 35.04 3.25 16.77
N ARG A 65 35.64 2.15 16.26
CA ARG A 65 34.91 1.04 15.63
C ARG A 65 34.05 0.23 16.61
N GLN A 66 34.44 0.17 17.88
CA GLN A 66 33.63 -0.53 18.90
C GLN A 66 32.36 0.27 19.24
N ASP A 67 32.45 1.60 19.28
CA ASP A 67 31.31 2.49 19.52
C ASP A 67 30.33 2.53 18.34
N ALA A 68 30.82 2.57 17.10
CA ALA A 68 29.96 2.52 15.91
C ALA A 68 29.16 1.20 15.84
N LYS A 69 29.82 0.07 16.12
CA LYS A 69 29.16 -1.25 16.14
C LYS A 69 28.14 -1.37 17.27
N SER A 70 28.41 -0.76 18.41
CA SER A 70 27.47 -0.69 19.55
C SER A 70 26.23 0.16 19.23
N ARG A 71 26.41 1.32 18.59
CA ARG A 71 25.33 2.22 18.17
C ARG A 71 24.44 1.60 17.08
N PHE A 72 25.02 0.90 16.11
CA PHE A 72 24.26 0.16 15.10
C PHE A 72 23.40 -0.93 15.74
N LYS A 73 23.98 -1.74 16.64
CA LYS A 73 23.23 -2.78 17.36
C LYS A 73 22.11 -2.18 18.22
N ALA A 74 22.33 -1.02 18.83
CA ALA A 74 21.29 -0.31 19.58
C ALA A 74 20.16 0.22 18.68
N ARG A 75 20.47 0.72 17.47
CA ARG A 75 19.45 1.12 16.48
C ARG A 75 18.67 -0.08 15.95
N GLN A 76 19.34 -1.19 15.65
CA GLN A 76 18.69 -2.44 15.23
C GLN A 76 17.78 -2.99 16.33
N ALA A 77 18.21 -2.97 17.60
CA ALA A 77 17.39 -3.37 18.73
C ALA A 77 16.17 -2.45 18.93
N ARG A 78 16.31 -1.13 18.73
CA ARG A 78 15.17 -0.20 18.77
C ARG A 78 14.20 -0.44 17.62
N LYS A 79 14.69 -0.72 16.41
CA LYS A 79 13.84 -1.05 15.26
C LYS A 79 13.13 -2.39 15.45
N ALA A 80 13.82 -3.40 15.99
CA ALA A 80 13.23 -4.68 16.35
C ALA A 80 12.18 -4.55 17.46
N ALA A 81 12.45 -3.77 18.52
CA ALA A 81 11.49 -3.51 19.58
C ALA A 81 10.28 -2.68 19.10
N ALA A 82 10.48 -1.72 18.20
CA ALA A 82 9.39 -0.98 17.57
C ALA A 82 8.54 -1.89 16.66
N LEU A 83 9.19 -2.83 15.95
CA LEU A 83 8.50 -3.85 15.15
C LEU A 83 7.69 -4.77 16.07
N GLU A 84 8.29 -5.30 17.15
CA GLU A 84 7.62 -6.12 18.16
C GLU A 84 6.46 -5.41 18.89
N GLN A 85 6.54 -4.08 19.07
CA GLN A 85 5.41 -3.30 19.60
C GLN A 85 4.30 -3.05 18.57
N THR A 86 4.62 -3.12 17.27
CA THR A 86 3.64 -3.01 16.18
C THR A 86 2.93 -4.35 15.95
N PHE A 87 3.64 -5.46 16.14
CA PHE A 87 3.07 -6.81 16.12
C PHE A 87 2.51 -7.17 17.50
N SER A 88 1.23 -6.87 17.72
CA SER A 88 0.51 -7.41 18.88
C SER A 88 0.67 -8.93 18.91
N ALA A 89 0.91 -9.52 20.09
CA ALA A 89 1.09 -10.96 20.21
C ALA A 89 -0.12 -11.69 19.58
N PRO A 90 0.09 -12.74 18.78
CA PRO A 90 -1.00 -13.48 18.16
C PRO A 90 -1.92 -14.03 19.26
N ASP A 91 -3.16 -13.54 19.30
CA ASP A 91 -4.20 -14.03 20.19
C ASP A 91 -4.91 -15.19 19.48
N PRO A 92 -4.63 -16.45 19.88
CA PRO A 92 -5.23 -17.61 19.20
C PRO A 92 -6.76 -17.65 19.34
N GLU A 93 -7.33 -17.01 20.36
CA GLU A 93 -8.78 -16.91 20.53
C GLU A 93 -9.38 -15.90 19.55
N ALA A 94 -8.71 -14.76 19.34
CA ALA A 94 -9.10 -13.79 18.32
C ALA A 94 -8.99 -14.37 16.90
N ASP A 95 -7.92 -15.11 16.60
CA ASP A 95 -7.74 -15.78 15.32
C ASP A 95 -8.81 -16.87 15.09
N ALA A 96 -9.14 -17.65 16.12
CA ALA A 96 -10.18 -18.67 16.03
C ALA A 96 -11.57 -18.05 15.83
N ARG A 97 -11.86 -16.91 16.47
CA ARG A 97 -13.08 -16.15 16.23
C ARG A 97 -13.14 -15.63 14.79
N LEU A 98 -12.05 -15.05 14.28
CA LEU A 98 -11.98 -14.54 12.92
C LEU A 98 -12.21 -15.65 11.88
N ARG A 99 -11.64 -16.84 12.09
CA ARG A 99 -11.87 -18.01 11.24
C ARG A 99 -13.33 -18.43 11.21
N ARG A 100 -13.98 -18.53 12.38
CA ARG A 100 -15.42 -18.86 12.46
C ARG A 100 -16.28 -17.82 11.75
N GLU A 101 -15.97 -16.54 11.94
CA GLU A 101 -16.70 -15.46 11.26
C GLU A 101 -16.52 -15.49 9.74
N ALA A 102 -15.34 -15.89 9.24
CA ALA A 102 -15.09 -16.08 7.81
C ALA A 102 -15.82 -17.32 7.26
N GLU A 103 -15.83 -18.43 8.00
CA GLU A 103 -16.57 -19.65 7.64
C GLU A 103 -18.08 -19.41 7.59
N ASP A 104 -18.61 -18.68 8.58
CA ASP A 104 -20.03 -18.30 8.61
C ASP A 104 -20.39 -17.35 7.45
N GLU A 105 -19.54 -16.36 7.15
CA GLU A 105 -19.71 -15.45 6.00
C GLU A 105 -19.72 -16.21 4.67
N GLN A 106 -18.73 -17.11 4.48
CA GLN A 106 -18.64 -17.94 3.30
C GLN A 106 -19.89 -18.79 3.11
N ARG A 107 -20.35 -19.47 4.18
CA ARG A 107 -21.58 -20.27 4.14
C ARG A 107 -22.79 -19.42 3.78
N ASP A 108 -22.91 -18.23 4.36
CA ASP A 108 -24.04 -17.35 4.10
C ASP A 108 -24.11 -16.85 2.65
N ILE A 109 -22.94 -16.63 2.03
CA ILE A 109 -22.83 -16.23 0.61
C ILE A 109 -23.11 -17.43 -0.30
N GLU A 110 -22.58 -18.61 0.02
CA GLU A 110 -22.82 -19.86 -0.70
C GLU A 110 -24.31 -20.23 -0.71
N GLU A 111 -25.00 -20.13 0.44
CA GLU A 111 -26.45 -20.35 0.53
C GLU A 111 -27.24 -19.49 -0.48
N VAL A 112 -26.90 -18.20 -0.59
CA VAL A 112 -27.57 -17.29 -1.52
C VAL A 112 -27.25 -17.65 -2.97
N CYS A 113 -26.00 -18.04 -3.25
CA CYS A 113 -25.60 -18.47 -4.58
C CYS A 113 -26.34 -19.74 -4.99
N GLU A 114 -26.44 -20.73 -4.10
CA GLU A 114 -27.19 -21.98 -4.34
C GLU A 114 -28.69 -21.72 -4.59
N GLU A 115 -29.32 -20.88 -3.76
CA GLU A 115 -30.73 -20.50 -3.91
C GLU A 115 -31.01 -19.82 -5.25
N GLN A 116 -30.06 -19.04 -5.77
CA GLN A 116 -30.19 -18.32 -7.04
C GLN A 116 -29.59 -19.07 -8.23
N LEU A 117 -29.08 -20.30 -8.04
CA LEU A 117 -28.41 -21.12 -9.05
C LEU A 117 -27.19 -20.41 -9.68
N LEU A 118 -26.42 -19.73 -8.84
CA LEU A 118 -25.22 -18.98 -9.21
C LEU A 118 -23.95 -19.70 -8.74
N GLN A 119 -22.84 -19.42 -9.42
CA GLN A 119 -21.52 -19.93 -9.09
C GLN A 119 -20.56 -18.78 -8.79
N ILE A 120 -19.84 -18.88 -7.67
CA ILE A 120 -18.78 -17.91 -7.32
C ILE A 120 -17.55 -18.21 -8.17
N GLN A 121 -17.01 -17.18 -8.80
CA GLN A 121 -15.73 -17.22 -9.51
C GLN A 121 -14.72 -16.33 -8.81
N GLU A 122 -13.60 -16.93 -8.42
CA GLU A 122 -12.53 -16.22 -7.74
C GLU A 122 -11.88 -15.14 -8.64
N VAL A 123 -11.57 -14.00 -8.03
CA VAL A 123 -10.90 -12.83 -8.56
C VAL A 123 -9.68 -12.62 -7.68
N ASN A 124 -8.60 -12.09 -8.25
CA ASN A 124 -7.39 -11.81 -7.48
C ASN A 124 -7.73 -10.91 -6.27
N PRO A 125 -7.30 -11.28 -5.05
CA PRO A 125 -7.57 -10.51 -3.83
C PRO A 125 -6.60 -9.32 -3.73
N ASP A 126 -6.75 -8.38 -4.66
CA ASP A 126 -6.02 -7.11 -4.70
C ASP A 126 -6.97 -5.93 -4.52
N GLY A 127 -6.42 -4.72 -4.42
CA GLY A 127 -7.22 -3.50 -4.32
C GLY A 127 -8.09 -3.24 -5.55
N HIS A 128 -7.92 -3.97 -6.66
CA HIS A 128 -8.71 -3.84 -7.88
C HIS A 128 -9.89 -4.83 -7.95
N CYS A 129 -10.02 -5.77 -6.99
CA CYS A 129 -11.01 -6.86 -7.02
C CYS A 129 -12.44 -6.41 -7.34
N LEU A 130 -12.93 -5.32 -6.73
CA LEU A 130 -14.27 -4.77 -7.00
C LEU A 130 -14.46 -4.46 -8.49
N TYR A 131 -13.53 -3.71 -9.06
CA TYR A 131 -13.60 -3.22 -10.43
C TYR A 131 -13.39 -4.35 -11.43
N SER A 132 -12.51 -5.31 -11.12
CA SER A 132 -12.32 -6.52 -11.91
C SER A 132 -13.59 -7.37 -11.93
N ALA A 133 -14.25 -7.56 -10.77
CA ALA A 133 -15.48 -8.33 -10.68
C ALA A 133 -16.63 -7.70 -11.47
N VAL A 134 -16.79 -6.38 -11.35
CA VAL A 134 -17.79 -5.64 -12.14
C VAL A 134 -17.45 -5.65 -13.64
N ALA A 135 -16.17 -5.49 -14.02
CA ALA A 135 -15.76 -5.53 -15.43
C ALA A 135 -16.10 -6.86 -16.10
N ASP A 136 -15.85 -7.97 -15.42
CA ASP A 136 -16.15 -9.31 -15.92
C ASP A 136 -17.65 -9.49 -16.17
N GLN A 137 -18.47 -9.14 -15.17
CA GLN A 137 -19.94 -9.20 -15.26
C GLN A 137 -20.49 -8.28 -16.37
N LEU A 138 -19.97 -7.07 -16.51
CA LEU A 138 -20.38 -6.16 -17.60
C LEU A 138 -20.04 -6.73 -18.99
N SER A 139 -18.92 -7.46 -19.11
CA SER A 139 -18.57 -8.17 -20.35
C SER A 139 -19.52 -9.33 -20.62
N LEU A 140 -19.83 -10.15 -19.60
CA LEU A 140 -20.75 -11.28 -19.72
C LEU A 140 -22.17 -10.84 -20.15
N LEU A 141 -22.63 -9.70 -19.62
CA LEU A 141 -23.92 -9.09 -19.97
C LEU A 141 -23.90 -8.36 -21.33
N GLY A 142 -22.75 -8.26 -21.99
CA GLY A 142 -22.57 -7.55 -23.27
C GLY A 142 -22.75 -6.03 -23.16
N VAL A 143 -22.58 -5.46 -21.96
CA VAL A 143 -22.68 -4.01 -21.72
C VAL A 143 -21.43 -3.30 -22.23
N ILE A 144 -20.26 -3.92 -22.03
CA ILE A 144 -18.98 -3.45 -22.56
C ILE A 144 -18.32 -4.55 -23.41
N PRO A 145 -17.53 -4.19 -24.44
CA PRO A 145 -16.73 -5.17 -25.17
C PRO A 145 -15.69 -5.82 -24.26
N THR A 146 -15.42 -7.12 -24.46
CA THR A 146 -14.39 -7.86 -23.69
C THR A 146 -13.01 -7.20 -23.73
N ALA A 147 -12.65 -6.53 -24.83
CA ALA A 147 -11.39 -5.78 -24.93
C ALA A 147 -11.28 -4.60 -23.94
N GLN A 148 -12.42 -4.10 -23.45
CA GLN A 148 -12.50 -2.99 -22.48
C GLN A 148 -12.83 -3.48 -21.07
N ALA A 149 -13.08 -4.78 -20.88
CA ALA A 149 -13.43 -5.40 -19.62
C ALA A 149 -12.19 -5.60 -18.72
N ASN A 150 -11.68 -4.49 -18.20
CA ASN A 150 -10.58 -4.46 -17.26
C ASN A 150 -10.86 -3.45 -16.14
N TYR A 151 -10.17 -3.63 -15.01
CA TYR A 151 -10.36 -2.78 -13.83
C TYR A 151 -10.10 -1.29 -14.11
N ALA A 152 -9.18 -0.96 -15.01
CA ALA A 152 -8.80 0.43 -15.28
C ALA A 152 -9.94 1.19 -15.99
N THR A 153 -10.62 0.55 -16.95
CA THR A 153 -11.82 1.10 -17.59
C THR A 153 -12.91 1.38 -16.56
N VAL A 154 -13.18 0.42 -15.68
CA VAL A 154 -14.26 0.50 -14.69
C VAL A 154 -13.92 1.53 -13.59
N ARG A 155 -12.66 1.62 -13.14
CA ARG A 155 -12.19 2.67 -12.23
C ARG A 155 -12.36 4.07 -12.82
N LEU A 156 -11.97 4.23 -14.07
CA LEU A 156 -12.13 5.50 -14.77
C LEU A 156 -13.61 5.89 -14.85
N ALA A 157 -14.49 4.94 -15.20
CA ALA A 157 -15.93 5.17 -15.27
C ALA A 157 -16.51 5.59 -13.91
N ALA A 158 -16.17 4.87 -12.83
CA ALA A 158 -16.61 5.22 -11.47
C ALA A 158 -16.15 6.64 -11.09
N SER A 159 -14.84 6.91 -11.20
CA SER A 159 -14.24 8.21 -10.87
C SER A 159 -14.88 9.36 -11.65
N GLN A 160 -15.06 9.21 -12.96
CA GLN A 160 -15.67 10.25 -13.80
C GLN A 160 -17.14 10.51 -13.43
N TYR A 161 -17.90 9.44 -13.15
CA TYR A 161 -19.29 9.59 -12.76
C TYR A 161 -19.41 10.32 -11.42
N MET A 162 -18.60 9.94 -10.43
CA MET A 162 -18.56 10.59 -9.13
C MET A 162 -18.18 12.06 -9.27
N PHE A 163 -17.11 12.36 -10.01
CA PHE A 163 -16.63 13.72 -10.23
C PHE A 163 -17.69 14.65 -10.85
N THR A 164 -18.56 14.12 -11.71
CA THR A 164 -19.62 14.89 -12.38
C THR A 164 -20.91 15.02 -11.56
N HIS A 165 -21.05 14.28 -10.45
CA HIS A 165 -22.24 14.28 -9.58
C HIS A 165 -21.86 14.39 -8.10
N PRO A 166 -21.08 15.40 -7.68
CA PRO A 166 -20.55 15.49 -6.32
C PRO A 166 -21.61 15.44 -5.23
N ASP A 167 -22.76 16.08 -5.44
CA ASP A 167 -23.86 16.14 -4.45
C ASP A 167 -24.38 14.77 -4.04
N ASP A 168 -24.27 13.77 -4.92
CA ASP A 168 -24.72 12.40 -4.66
C ASP A 168 -23.72 11.58 -3.85
N PHE A 169 -22.43 11.96 -3.87
CA PHE A 169 -21.35 11.14 -3.31
C PHE A 169 -20.68 11.78 -2.09
N VAL A 170 -20.54 13.10 -2.06
CA VAL A 170 -19.94 13.85 -0.95
C VAL A 170 -20.53 13.49 0.43
N PRO A 171 -21.86 13.25 0.59
CA PRO A 171 -22.41 12.85 1.89
C PRO A 171 -21.90 11.50 2.43
N PHE A 172 -21.45 10.61 1.55
CA PHE A 172 -20.95 9.27 1.91
C PHE A 172 -19.44 9.25 2.15
N LEU A 173 -18.74 10.29 1.69
CA LEU A 173 -17.30 10.39 1.85
C LEU A 173 -16.99 11.06 3.18
N GLY A 174 -16.20 10.35 4.00
CA GLY A 174 -15.87 10.78 5.36
C GLY A 174 -15.28 12.19 5.40
N PRO A 175 -15.43 12.89 6.54
CA PRO A 175 -14.90 14.23 6.69
C PRO A 175 -13.37 14.23 6.49
N SER A 176 -12.86 15.27 5.82
CA SER A 176 -11.42 15.50 5.78
C SER A 176 -10.85 15.56 7.21
N PRO A 177 -9.71 14.92 7.49
CA PRO A 177 -9.11 14.89 8.83
C PRO A 177 -8.85 16.30 9.39
N ASP A 178 -8.73 17.30 8.52
CA ASP A 178 -8.35 18.67 8.89
C ASP A 178 -9.55 19.57 9.20
N SER A 179 -10.71 19.35 8.55
CA SER A 179 -11.84 20.29 8.55
C SER A 179 -13.16 19.71 9.04
N GLY A 180 -13.27 18.39 9.21
CA GLY A 180 -14.54 17.77 9.57
C GLY A 180 -15.61 17.81 8.46
N VAL A 181 -15.25 18.32 7.26
CA VAL A 181 -16.15 18.49 6.11
C VAL A 181 -15.35 18.19 4.84
N MET A 182 -15.94 17.46 3.89
CA MET A 182 -15.32 17.23 2.59
C MET A 182 -15.21 18.55 1.81
N THR A 183 -13.99 18.94 1.45
CA THR A 183 -13.75 20.10 0.58
C THR A 183 -13.86 19.68 -0.89
N PRO A 184 -14.18 20.59 -1.82
CA PRO A 184 -14.16 20.29 -3.25
C PRO A 184 -12.82 19.68 -3.68
N GLU A 185 -11.70 20.29 -3.30
CA GLU A 185 -10.34 19.78 -3.58
C GLU A 185 -10.09 18.39 -3.01
N GLY A 186 -10.63 18.09 -1.82
CA GLY A 186 -10.56 16.77 -1.20
C GLY A 186 -11.34 15.72 -2.00
N PHE A 187 -12.51 16.10 -2.51
CA PHE A 187 -13.33 15.26 -3.37
C PHE A 187 -12.66 14.99 -4.73
N GLU A 188 -12.06 16.01 -5.35
CA GLU A 188 -11.29 15.84 -6.59
C GLU A 188 -10.13 14.86 -6.38
N ARG A 189 -9.40 15.00 -5.26
CA ARG A 189 -8.33 14.07 -4.90
C ARG A 189 -8.86 12.66 -4.66
N TYR A 190 -10.01 12.51 -4.00
CA TYR A 190 -10.65 11.22 -3.83
C TYR A 190 -10.95 10.55 -5.19
N CYS A 191 -11.57 11.30 -6.11
CA CYS A 191 -11.86 10.79 -7.46
C CYS A 191 -10.58 10.41 -8.22
N ALA A 192 -9.51 11.20 -8.06
CA ALA A 192 -8.20 10.87 -8.64
C ALA A 192 -7.61 9.59 -8.05
N ASN A 193 -7.70 9.39 -6.73
CA ASN A 193 -7.23 8.17 -6.07
C ASN A 193 -7.99 6.93 -6.56
N VAL A 194 -9.32 7.01 -6.67
CA VAL A 194 -10.17 5.93 -7.22
C VAL A 194 -9.69 5.53 -8.62
N ARG A 195 -9.31 6.50 -9.45
CA ARG A 195 -8.82 6.29 -10.82
C ARG A 195 -7.40 5.72 -10.86
N ASP A 196 -6.47 6.31 -10.11
CA ASP A 196 -5.04 6.18 -10.33
C ASP A 196 -4.35 5.18 -9.40
N THR A 197 -5.03 4.72 -8.34
CA THR A 197 -4.43 3.87 -7.31
C THR A 197 -5.13 2.51 -7.22
N ALA A 198 -4.54 1.62 -6.42
CA ALA A 198 -5.17 0.38 -5.98
C ALA A 198 -6.00 0.57 -4.69
N GLU A 199 -6.50 1.79 -4.44
CA GLU A 199 -7.40 2.01 -3.32
C GLU A 199 -8.70 1.22 -3.51
N TRP A 200 -9.16 0.69 -2.40
CA TRP A 200 -10.25 -0.25 -2.32
C TRP A 200 -11.57 0.48 -2.56
N GLY A 201 -12.37 0.00 -3.50
CA GLY A 201 -13.69 0.57 -3.73
C GLY A 201 -14.71 0.11 -2.70
N GLY A 202 -15.78 0.89 -2.53
CA GLY A 202 -16.87 0.59 -1.64
C GLY A 202 -18.23 0.98 -2.21
N GLU A 203 -19.16 1.29 -1.32
CA GLU A 203 -20.54 1.65 -1.64
C GLU A 203 -20.67 2.83 -2.65
N PRO A 204 -19.91 3.94 -2.51
CA PRO A 204 -20.01 5.06 -3.46
C PRO A 204 -19.63 4.65 -4.89
N GLU A 205 -18.58 3.84 -5.04
CA GLU A 205 -18.11 3.37 -6.34
C GLU A 205 -19.11 2.41 -6.97
N ILE A 206 -19.69 1.49 -6.19
CA ILE A 206 -20.73 0.56 -6.68
C ILE A 206 -21.94 1.35 -7.18
N GLN A 207 -22.37 2.35 -6.42
CA GLN A 207 -23.48 3.21 -6.82
C GLN A 207 -23.16 4.01 -8.09
N ALA A 208 -21.95 4.54 -8.21
CA ALA A 208 -21.49 5.24 -9.41
C ALA A 208 -21.48 4.32 -10.63
N LEU A 209 -20.98 3.09 -10.48
CA LEU A 209 -20.90 2.08 -11.53
C LEU A 209 -22.29 1.62 -12.00
N SER A 210 -23.21 1.41 -11.07
CA SER A 210 -24.58 1.06 -11.40
C SER A 210 -25.22 2.14 -12.27
N ARG A 211 -25.04 3.41 -11.91
CA ARG A 211 -25.63 4.55 -12.62
C ARG A 211 -24.98 4.83 -13.98
N ILE A 212 -23.64 4.80 -14.08
CA ILE A 212 -22.96 5.10 -15.35
C ILE A 212 -23.21 4.03 -16.42
N TYR A 213 -23.26 2.76 -16.03
CA TYR A 213 -23.56 1.66 -16.95
C TYR A 213 -25.07 1.41 -17.10
N ASN A 214 -25.90 2.08 -16.29
CA ASN A 214 -27.34 1.90 -16.24
C ASN A 214 -27.74 0.42 -16.05
N VAL A 215 -27.06 -0.25 -15.12
CA VAL A 215 -27.24 -1.67 -14.81
C VAL A 215 -27.34 -1.85 -13.30
N PRO A 216 -28.35 -2.60 -12.79
CA PRO A 216 -28.41 -2.96 -11.38
C PRO A 216 -27.21 -3.80 -10.96
N ILE A 217 -26.65 -3.50 -9.80
CA ILE A 217 -25.59 -4.30 -9.17
C ILE A 217 -26.16 -4.91 -7.90
N HIS A 218 -26.10 -6.24 -7.79
CA HIS A 218 -26.47 -6.98 -6.60
C HIS A 218 -25.21 -7.47 -5.90
N VAL A 219 -25.03 -7.05 -4.65
CA VAL A 219 -23.90 -7.42 -3.81
C VAL A 219 -24.36 -8.45 -2.78
N VAL A 220 -23.91 -9.69 -2.93
CA VAL A 220 -24.16 -10.77 -1.96
C VAL A 220 -23.12 -10.68 -0.84
N GLN A 221 -23.54 -10.77 0.42
CA GLN A 221 -22.64 -10.65 1.59
C GLN A 221 -23.13 -11.53 2.75
N GLY A 222 -22.21 -11.93 3.64
CA GLY A 222 -22.52 -12.76 4.82
C GLY A 222 -23.22 -12.03 5.97
N GLY A 223 -24.06 -11.04 5.66
CA GLY A 223 -24.74 -10.18 6.63
C GLY A 223 -26.22 -10.04 6.34
N ARG A 224 -26.88 -9.13 7.08
CA ARG A 224 -28.25 -8.71 6.78
C ARG A 224 -28.26 -7.25 6.30
N PRO A 225 -28.84 -6.94 5.13
CA PRO A 225 -29.45 -7.88 4.17
C PRO A 225 -28.38 -8.77 3.49
N ARG A 226 -28.76 -10.00 3.15
CA ARG A 226 -27.88 -10.97 2.46
C ARG A 226 -27.52 -10.50 1.04
N VAL A 227 -28.39 -9.70 0.43
CA VAL A 227 -28.16 -9.04 -0.87
C VAL A 227 -28.44 -7.55 -0.72
N VAL A 228 -27.45 -6.72 -1.05
CA VAL A 228 -27.61 -5.27 -1.20
C VAL A 228 -27.84 -4.98 -2.67
N VAL A 229 -28.88 -4.20 -2.97
CA VAL A 229 -29.30 -3.90 -4.34
C VAL A 229 -29.01 -2.44 -4.65
N HIS A 230 -28.20 -2.21 -5.69
CA HIS A 230 -27.89 -0.89 -6.23
C HIS A 230 -28.59 -0.74 -7.57
N ASN A 231 -29.62 0.09 -7.59
CA ASN A 231 -30.41 0.36 -8.79
C ASN A 231 -29.98 1.70 -9.43
N PRO A 232 -29.81 1.76 -10.76
CA PRO A 232 -29.40 2.99 -11.44
C PRO A 232 -30.45 4.12 -11.31
N GLY A 233 -31.73 3.75 -11.29
CA GLY A 233 -32.85 4.69 -11.10
C GLY A 233 -33.17 5.04 -9.64
N GLY A 234 -32.39 4.53 -8.69
CA GLY A 234 -32.64 4.70 -7.26
C GLY A 234 -33.48 3.58 -6.62
N PRO A 235 -33.74 3.68 -5.30
CA PRO A 235 -34.21 2.56 -4.48
C PRO A 235 -35.63 2.05 -4.79
N ASN A 236 -36.44 2.84 -5.50
CA ASN A 236 -37.86 2.52 -5.78
C ASN A 236 -38.12 2.13 -7.25
N VAL A 237 -37.09 1.82 -8.01
CA VAL A 237 -37.22 1.44 -9.43
C VAL A 237 -37.09 -0.07 -9.56
N GLU A 238 -38.15 -0.73 -10.03
CA GLU A 238 -38.10 -2.13 -10.45
C GLU A 238 -37.36 -2.22 -11.80
N ASN A 239 -36.32 -3.04 -11.85
CA ASN A 239 -35.51 -3.25 -13.05
C ASN A 239 -35.84 -4.60 -13.70
N ASP A 240 -35.61 -4.71 -15.00
CA ASP A 240 -35.74 -5.99 -15.73
C ASP A 240 -34.60 -6.92 -15.29
N ASP A 241 -34.94 -8.10 -14.76
CA ASP A 241 -34.01 -9.07 -14.19
C ASP A 241 -32.95 -9.62 -15.17
N LYS A 242 -33.11 -9.35 -16.48
CA LYS A 242 -32.25 -9.93 -17.53
C LYS A 242 -30.85 -9.35 -17.59
N ARG A 243 -30.58 -8.20 -16.97
CA ARG A 243 -29.26 -7.56 -16.98
C ARG A 243 -28.93 -7.03 -15.60
N ILE A 244 -28.51 -7.93 -14.71
CA ILE A 244 -28.08 -7.61 -13.36
C ILE A 244 -26.64 -8.11 -13.20
N VAL A 245 -25.74 -7.22 -12.77
CA VAL A 245 -24.38 -7.56 -12.35
C VAL A 245 -24.47 -8.16 -10.95
N ARG A 246 -23.91 -9.35 -10.74
CA ARG A 246 -23.87 -9.98 -9.42
C ARG A 246 -22.43 -10.14 -8.96
N ILE A 247 -22.14 -9.64 -7.76
CA ILE A 247 -20.83 -9.73 -7.12
C ILE A 247 -21.00 -10.15 -5.67
N SER A 248 -20.02 -10.84 -5.08
CA SER A 248 -20.02 -11.18 -3.65
C SER A 248 -18.99 -10.35 -2.92
N TYR A 249 -19.32 -9.86 -1.73
CA TYR A 249 -18.45 -9.15 -0.82
C TYR A 249 -18.10 -10.03 0.39
N HIS A 250 -16.81 -10.23 0.60
CA HIS A 250 -16.24 -11.05 1.67
C HIS A 250 -15.37 -10.17 2.54
N ARG A 251 -15.80 -9.87 3.75
CA ARG A 251 -15.07 -8.97 4.65
C ARG A 251 -13.96 -9.68 5.42
N ARG A 252 -14.11 -10.99 5.66
CA ARG A 252 -13.31 -11.75 6.64
C ARG A 252 -12.42 -12.82 5.98
N MET A 253 -12.54 -13.04 4.68
CA MET A 253 -11.88 -14.14 3.97
C MET A 253 -10.34 -14.00 3.90
N TYR A 254 -9.80 -12.78 3.80
CA TYR A 254 -8.35 -12.54 3.74
C TYR A 254 -7.86 -11.76 4.95
N GLY A 255 -7.81 -12.40 6.12
CA GLY A 255 -7.29 -11.81 7.36
C GLY A 255 -6.37 -12.72 8.17
N LEU A 256 -5.96 -13.84 7.61
CA LEU A 256 -5.13 -14.83 8.29
C LEU A 256 -3.65 -14.41 8.27
N GLY A 257 -3.31 -13.32 8.95
CA GLY A 257 -1.91 -12.91 9.19
C GLY A 257 -1.62 -11.41 9.33
N GLU A 258 -2.57 -10.53 9.04
CA GLU A 258 -2.38 -9.07 9.16
C GLU A 258 -3.37 -8.47 10.17
N ALA A 259 -2.98 -7.35 10.81
CA ALA A 259 -3.72 -6.69 11.91
C ALA A 259 -5.14 -6.18 11.54
N SER A 260 -5.58 -6.38 10.30
CA SER A 260 -6.92 -6.09 9.81
C SER A 260 -7.26 -7.00 8.62
N PRO A 261 -8.38 -7.73 8.63
CA PRO A 261 -8.81 -8.52 7.47
C PRO A 261 -9.06 -7.60 6.27
N LEU A 262 -8.49 -7.98 5.14
CA LEU A 262 -8.63 -7.37 3.83
C LEU A 262 -9.97 -7.84 3.23
N PRO A 263 -10.93 -6.93 2.94
CA PRO A 263 -12.13 -7.34 2.21
C PRO A 263 -11.82 -7.98 0.83
N SER A 264 -12.75 -8.63 0.18
CA SER A 264 -12.54 -9.10 -1.19
C SER A 264 -13.86 -9.17 -1.91
N PHE A 265 -13.83 -8.82 -3.18
CA PHE A 265 -14.98 -8.97 -4.07
C PHE A 265 -14.70 -10.07 -5.07
N PHE A 266 -15.68 -10.94 -5.24
CA PHE A 266 -15.65 -11.98 -6.27
C PHE A 266 -16.79 -11.81 -7.25
N VAL A 267 -16.61 -12.42 -8.42
CA VAL A 267 -17.65 -12.52 -9.44
C VAL A 267 -18.64 -13.58 -9.02
N ILE A 268 -19.93 -13.32 -9.23
CA ILE A 268 -20.97 -14.33 -9.15
C ILE A 268 -21.60 -14.48 -10.53
N SER A 269 -21.47 -15.67 -11.12
CA SER A 269 -21.88 -16.00 -12.49
C SER A 269 -23.05 -16.97 -12.51
#